data_AF-A0A1D3TDA6-F1
#
_entry.id   AF-A0A1D3TDA6-F1
#
_cell.length_a   1.000
_cell.length_b   1.000
_cell.length_c   1.000
_cell.angle_alpha   90.00
_cell.angle_beta   90.00
_cell.angle_gamma   90.00
#
_symmetry.space_group_name_H-M   'P 1'
#
loop_
_entity.id
_entity.type
_entity.pdbx_description
1 polymer ?
#
loop_
_entity_poly.entity_id
_entity_poly.type
_entity_poly.pdbx_seq_one_letter_code
_entity_poly.pdbx_strand_id
1 'polypeptide(L)'
;MNIVKKIYIFHFLIIILKQLCFISSNKIKKEEMGIMDLLPSNSLLYPLDFQQNWQASEPIPLNIHYDVPSYGHKDLLTALEYHNDLENYEKEREEIKRKIIAEQNRLEEFLWNKIEFLKIKERNLQNQNFLRTHKNKI
;
A
#
# COMPACT_ATOMS: atom_id res chain seq x y z
N MET A 1 37.03 47.66 -57.76
CA MET A 1 36.12 46.54 -57.40
C MET A 1 35.05 46.42 -58.49
N ASN A 2 35.08 45.34 -59.29
CA ASN A 2 34.33 45.20 -60.55
C ASN A 2 32.81 45.40 -60.38
N ILE A 3 32.19 46.13 -61.31
CA ILE A 3 30.74 46.41 -61.39
C ILE A 3 29.90 45.13 -61.22
N VAL A 4 30.37 44.01 -61.77
CA VAL A 4 29.73 42.69 -61.64
C VAL A 4 29.58 42.25 -60.17
N LYS A 5 30.59 42.49 -59.31
CA LYS A 5 30.50 42.17 -57.87
C LYS A 5 29.45 43.03 -57.16
N LYS A 6 29.30 44.31 -57.55
CA LYS A 6 28.27 45.20 -56.96
C LYS A 6 26.86 44.73 -57.31
N ILE A 7 26.63 44.27 -58.54
CA ILE A 7 25.32 43.74 -58.98
C ILE A 7 24.96 42.47 -58.20
N TYR A 8 25.92 41.56 -58.00
CA TYR A 8 25.71 40.36 -57.19
C TYR A 8 25.36 40.67 -55.73
N ILE A 9 26.09 41.61 -55.11
CA ILE A 9 25.82 42.03 -53.73
C ILE A 9 24.43 42.68 -53.62
N PHE A 10 24.02 43.46 -54.63
CA PHE A 10 22.71 44.09 -54.65
C PHE A 10 21.57 43.06 -54.77
N HIS A 11 21.72 42.05 -55.61
CA HIS A 11 20.76 40.95 -55.70
C HIS A 11 20.68 40.15 -54.39
N PHE A 12 21.82 39.89 -53.76
CA PHE A 12 21.88 39.20 -52.47
C PHE A 12 21.16 40.00 -51.37
N LEU A 13 21.32 41.32 -51.35
CA LEU A 13 20.64 42.21 -50.41
C LEU A 13 19.11 42.20 -50.61
N ILE A 14 18.64 42.18 -51.86
CA ILE A 14 17.20 42.10 -52.18
C ILE A 14 16.59 40.79 -51.69
N ILE A 15 17.30 39.66 -51.85
CA ILE A 15 16.82 38.36 -51.39
C ILE A 15 16.66 38.34 -49.87
N ILE A 16 17.66 38.85 -49.14
CA ILE A 16 17.61 38.97 -47.68
C ILE A 16 16.45 39.87 -47.24
N LEU A 17 16.26 41.02 -47.92
CA LEU A 17 15.18 41.94 -47.60
C LEU A 17 13.80 41.30 -47.82
N LYS A 18 13.62 40.54 -48.90
CA LYS A 18 12.38 39.76 -49.14
C LYS A 18 12.11 38.76 -48.02
N GLN A 19 13.15 38.08 -47.56
CA GLN A 19 13.03 37.05 -46.52
C GLN A 19 12.69 37.67 -45.15
N LEU A 20 13.30 38.81 -44.81
CA LEU A 20 12.97 39.58 -43.61
C LEU A 20 11.55 40.15 -43.65
N CYS A 21 11.10 40.68 -44.80
CA CYS A 21 9.72 41.14 -44.97
C CYS A 21 8.71 40.00 -44.85
N PHE A 22 9.01 38.80 -45.37
CA PHE A 22 8.15 37.62 -45.22
C PHE A 22 8.04 37.17 -43.76
N ILE A 23 9.16 37.15 -43.03
CA ILE A 23 9.19 36.82 -41.60
C ILE A 23 8.41 37.85 -40.77
N SER A 24 8.54 39.14 -41.07
CA SER A 24 7.79 40.20 -40.37
C SER A 24 6.28 40.18 -40.69
N SER A 25 5.88 39.67 -41.86
CA SER A 25 4.47 39.51 -42.21
C SER A 25 3.84 38.24 -41.63
N ASN A 26 4.67 37.29 -41.16
CA ASN A 26 4.25 36.08 -40.46
C ASN A 26 3.91 36.34 -38.97
N LYS A 27 3.42 37.54 -38.65
CA LYS A 27 2.53 37.68 -37.49
C LYS A 27 1.25 36.95 -37.87
N ILE A 28 1.19 35.66 -37.53
CA ILE A 28 -0.06 34.91 -37.45
C ILE A 28 -0.97 35.77 -36.57
N LYS A 29 -1.85 36.54 -37.21
CA LYS A 29 -2.94 37.18 -36.49
C LYS A 29 -3.69 36.03 -35.84
N LYS A 30 -3.79 36.03 -34.52
CA LYS A 30 -4.79 35.21 -33.84
C LYS A 30 -6.12 35.64 -34.47
N GLU A 31 -6.74 34.75 -35.23
CA GLU A 31 -8.11 34.96 -35.66
C GLU A 31 -8.94 35.14 -34.40
N GLU A 32 -9.49 36.34 -34.22
CA GLU A 32 -10.39 36.62 -33.12
C GLU A 32 -11.68 35.88 -33.43
N MET A 33 -11.96 34.84 -32.64
CA MET A 33 -13.09 33.97 -32.83
C MET A 33 -14.40 34.70 -32.52
N GLY A 34 -15.38 34.54 -33.40
CA GLY A 34 -16.74 34.97 -33.14
C GLY A 34 -17.53 33.88 -32.42
N ILE A 35 -18.58 34.27 -31.68
CA ILE A 35 -19.51 33.33 -31.03
C ILE A 35 -20.15 32.36 -32.06
N MET A 36 -20.20 32.75 -33.34
CA MET A 36 -20.74 31.95 -34.44
C MET A 36 -19.92 30.70 -34.78
N ASP A 37 -18.61 30.69 -34.48
CA ASP A 37 -17.72 29.56 -34.75
C ASP A 37 -17.92 28.40 -33.76
N LEU A 38 -18.77 28.60 -32.74
CA LEU A 38 -19.15 27.61 -31.73
C LEU A 38 -20.50 26.94 -32.02
N LEU A 39 -21.19 27.33 -33.09
CA LEU A 39 -22.52 26.82 -33.42
C LEU A 39 -22.45 25.60 -34.34
N PRO A 40 -23.37 24.63 -34.16
CA PRO A 40 -23.44 23.45 -35.01
C PRO A 40 -23.74 23.77 -36.47
N SER A 41 -22.90 23.25 -37.37
CA SER A 41 -23.08 23.33 -38.81
C SER A 41 -23.52 21.98 -39.36
N ASN A 42 -24.33 22.00 -40.43
CA ASN A 42 -24.78 20.78 -41.12
C ASN A 42 -23.71 20.21 -42.08
N SER A 43 -22.45 20.66 -41.96
CA SER A 43 -21.35 20.18 -42.80
C SER A 43 -20.90 18.79 -42.37
N LEU A 44 -20.61 17.92 -43.33
CA LEU A 44 -19.99 16.61 -43.05
C LEU A 44 -18.62 16.75 -42.35
N LEU A 45 -17.93 17.86 -42.58
CA LEU A 45 -16.62 18.17 -42.02
C LEU A 45 -16.69 18.98 -40.72
N TYR A 46 -17.89 19.24 -40.19
CA TYR A 46 -18.12 20.00 -38.96
C TYR A 46 -17.21 19.61 -37.78
N PRO A 47 -16.92 18.31 -37.52
CA PRO A 47 -16.02 17.94 -36.43
C PRO A 47 -14.59 18.49 -36.57
N LEU A 48 -14.14 18.75 -37.80
CA LEU A 48 -12.81 19.29 -38.08
C LEU A 48 -12.75 20.81 -37.87
N ASP A 49 -13.90 21.50 -37.94
CA ASP A 49 -14.00 22.94 -37.71
C ASP A 49 -13.57 23.32 -36.27
N PHE A 50 -13.66 22.37 -35.32
CA PHE A 50 -13.24 22.56 -33.93
C PHE A 50 -11.83 22.04 -33.64
N GLN A 51 -11.14 21.43 -34.60
CA GLN A 51 -9.85 20.83 -34.34
C GLN A 51 -8.82 21.89 -33.93
N GLN A 52 -8.80 23.03 -34.62
CA GLN A 52 -7.94 24.15 -34.28
C GLN A 52 -8.34 24.77 -32.93
N ASN A 53 -9.65 24.79 -32.62
CA ASN A 53 -10.20 25.32 -31.36
C ASN A 53 -9.79 24.44 -30.17
N TRP A 54 -9.85 23.12 -30.35
CA TRP A 54 -9.45 22.14 -29.36
C TRP A 54 -7.94 22.09 -29.15
N GLN A 55 -7.15 22.30 -30.21
CA GLN A 55 -5.69 22.36 -30.11
C GLN A 55 -5.18 23.67 -29.49
N ALA A 56 -5.96 24.76 -29.62
CA ALA A 56 -5.62 26.07 -29.08
C ALA A 56 -6.16 26.32 -27.66
N SER A 57 -7.04 25.45 -27.15
CA SER A 57 -7.61 25.61 -25.81
C SER A 57 -6.65 25.14 -24.73
N GLU A 58 -6.63 25.86 -23.61
CA GLU A 58 -5.91 25.43 -22.42
C GLU A 58 -6.67 24.27 -21.74
N PRO A 59 -5.96 23.28 -21.17
CA PRO A 59 -6.61 22.18 -20.46
C PRO A 59 -7.40 22.74 -19.27
N ILE A 60 -8.69 22.38 -19.19
CA ILE A 60 -9.54 22.78 -18.08
C ILE A 60 -9.22 21.90 -16.88
N PRO A 61 -8.73 22.45 -15.75
CA PRO A 61 -8.49 21.67 -14.55
C PRO A 61 -9.83 21.25 -13.95
N LEU A 62 -10.08 19.94 -13.93
CA LEU A 62 -11.24 19.36 -13.27
C LEU A 62 -10.82 18.88 -11.88
N ASN A 63 -11.41 19.47 -10.84
CA ASN A 63 -11.24 18.98 -9.47
C ASN A 63 -12.31 17.92 -9.16
N ILE A 64 -12.00 16.68 -9.50
CA ILE A 64 -12.88 15.55 -9.22
C ILE A 64 -12.67 15.15 -7.76
N HIS A 65 -13.72 15.30 -6.95
CA HIS A 65 -13.72 14.81 -5.58
C HIS A 65 -14.15 13.35 -5.61
N TYR A 66 -13.20 12.44 -5.41
CA TYR A 66 -13.47 11.02 -5.31
C TYR A 66 -12.84 10.46 -4.04
N ASP A 67 -13.60 9.66 -3.31
CA ASP A 67 -13.10 8.92 -2.16
C ASP A 67 -12.44 7.65 -2.68
N VAL A 68 -11.11 7.58 -2.57
CA VAL A 68 -10.39 6.32 -2.76
C VAL A 68 -10.47 5.56 -1.44
N PRO A 69 -11.17 4.42 -1.36
CA PRO A 69 -11.12 3.60 -0.16
C PRO A 69 -9.66 3.18 0.09
N SER A 70 -9.22 3.31 1.34
CA SER A 70 -7.85 2.98 1.75
C SER A 70 -7.50 1.49 1.57
N TYR A 71 -8.52 0.65 1.39
CA TYR A 71 -8.43 -0.78 1.22
C TYR A 71 -9.29 -1.22 0.03
N GLY A 72 -8.71 -2.01 -0.87
CA GLY A 72 -9.51 -2.78 -1.83
C GLY A 72 -10.29 -3.88 -1.12
N HIS A 73 -11.33 -4.41 -1.76
CA HIS A 73 -12.11 -5.53 -1.23
C HIS A 73 -11.22 -6.73 -0.81
N LYS A 74 -10.15 -6.98 -1.57
CA LYS A 74 -9.17 -8.04 -1.26
C LYS A 74 -8.36 -7.73 -0.01
N ASP A 75 -7.93 -6.49 0.17
CA ASP A 75 -7.12 -6.08 1.33
C ASP A 75 -7.92 -6.21 2.63
N LEU A 76 -9.21 -5.88 2.58
CA LEU A 76 -10.15 -6.07 3.69
C LEU A 76 -10.34 -7.55 4.03
N LEU A 77 -10.54 -8.41 3.03
CA LEU A 77 -10.67 -9.84 3.24
C LEU A 77 -9.41 -10.43 3.87
N THR A 78 -8.23 -10.10 3.34
CA THR A 78 -6.95 -10.57 3.88
C THR A 78 -6.69 -10.10 5.30
N ALA A 79 -7.05 -8.85 5.64
CA ALA A 79 -6.94 -8.36 7.01
C ALA A 79 -7.86 -9.14 7.97
N LEU A 80 -9.10 -9.41 7.56
CA LEU A 80 -10.06 -10.18 8.35
C LEU A 80 -9.61 -11.63 8.55
N GLU A 81 -9.09 -12.27 7.50
CA GLU A 81 -8.51 -13.62 7.57
C GLU A 81 -7.32 -13.65 8.53
N TYR A 82 -6.39 -12.70 8.41
CA TYR A 82 -5.24 -12.58 9.30
C TYR A 82 -5.65 -12.41 10.77
N HIS A 83 -6.65 -11.58 11.05
CA HIS A 83 -7.14 -11.39 12.42
C HIS A 83 -7.81 -12.65 12.99
N ASN A 84 -8.56 -13.38 12.17
CA ASN A 84 -9.17 -14.65 12.58
C ASN A 84 -8.09 -15.72 12.88
N ASP A 85 -7.08 -15.83 12.01
CA ASP A 85 -5.95 -16.73 12.24
C ASP A 85 -5.22 -16.39 13.53
N LEU A 86 -4.98 -15.09 13.79
CA LEU A 86 -4.36 -14.63 15.02
C LEU A 86 -5.18 -15.03 16.26
N GLU A 87 -6.50 -14.83 16.23
CA GLU A 87 -7.40 -15.24 17.32
C GLU A 87 -7.34 -16.74 17.58
N ASN A 88 -7.31 -17.56 16.51
CA ASN A 88 -7.15 -19.01 16.63
C ASN A 88 -5.81 -19.39 17.28
N TYR A 89 -4.70 -18.77 16.85
CA TYR A 89 -3.39 -19.01 17.47
C TYR A 89 -3.35 -18.62 18.94
N GLU A 90 -4.00 -17.53 19.32
CA GLU A 90 -4.10 -17.13 20.73
C GLU A 90 -4.91 -18.14 21.55
N LYS A 91 -6.03 -18.61 21.01
CA LYS A 91 -6.86 -19.62 21.65
C LYS A 91 -6.11 -20.94 21.84
N GLU A 92 -5.39 -21.41 20.83
CA GLU A 92 -4.55 -22.61 20.92
C GLU A 92 -3.45 -22.47 21.98
N ARG A 93 -2.77 -21.31 22.03
CA ARG A 93 -1.77 -21.03 23.08
C ARG A 93 -2.37 -21.12 24.47
N GLU A 94 -3.53 -20.51 24.69
CA GLU A 94 -4.18 -20.52 26.00
C GLU A 94 -4.62 -21.94 26.40
N GLU A 95 -5.10 -22.74 25.44
CA GLU A 95 -5.43 -24.15 25.70
C GLU A 95 -4.19 -24.97 26.09
N ILE A 96 -3.07 -24.77 25.39
CA ILE A 96 -1.79 -25.43 25.71
C ILE A 96 -1.33 -25.04 27.13
N LYS A 97 -1.40 -23.74 27.49
CA LYS A 97 -1.05 -23.28 28.85
C LYS A 97 -1.91 -23.96 29.92
N ARG A 98 -3.23 -24.05 29.69
CA ARG A 98 -4.15 -24.73 30.62
C ARG A 98 -3.80 -26.21 30.79
N LYS A 99 -3.47 -26.91 29.69
CA LYS A 99 -3.03 -28.31 29.73
C LYS A 99 -1.73 -28.49 30.52
N ILE A 100 -0.75 -27.61 30.32
CA ILE A 100 0.52 -27.64 31.05
C ILE A 100 0.29 -27.45 32.55
N ILE A 101 -0.51 -26.45 32.94
CA ILE A 101 -0.82 -26.20 34.36
C ILE A 101 -1.55 -27.39 34.98
N ALA A 102 -2.52 -27.97 34.27
CA ALA A 102 -3.24 -29.16 34.75
C ALA A 102 -2.30 -30.34 35.01
N GLU A 103 -1.34 -30.59 34.11
CA GLU A 103 -0.37 -31.66 34.33
C GLU A 103 0.66 -31.36 35.41
N GLN A 104 1.08 -30.09 35.56
CA GLN A 104 1.91 -29.69 36.69
C GLN A 104 1.22 -29.97 38.03
N ASN A 105 -0.05 -29.60 38.15
CA ASN A 105 -0.84 -29.84 39.36
C ASN A 105 -0.99 -31.35 39.64
N ARG A 106 -1.25 -32.15 38.60
CA ARG A 106 -1.35 -33.61 38.74
C ARG A 106 -0.03 -34.23 39.21
N LEU A 107 1.10 -33.79 38.66
CA LEU A 107 2.42 -34.25 39.08
C LEU A 107 2.73 -33.83 40.52
N GLU A 108 2.37 -32.61 40.90
CA GLU A 108 2.51 -32.12 42.26
C GLU A 108 1.71 -32.96 43.26
N GLU A 109 0.44 -33.24 42.97
CA GLU A 109 -0.42 -34.10 43.79
C GLU A 109 0.19 -35.51 43.94
N PHE A 110 0.67 -36.08 42.84
CA PHE A 110 1.34 -37.38 42.85
C PHE A 110 2.59 -37.38 43.75
N LEU A 111 3.40 -36.34 43.69
CA LEU A 111 4.58 -36.19 44.55
C LEU A 111 4.20 -36.06 46.02
N TRP A 112 3.19 -35.26 46.35
CA TRP A 112 2.69 -35.11 47.72
C TRP A 112 2.21 -36.45 48.30
N ASN A 113 1.42 -37.20 47.53
CA ASN A 113 0.95 -38.54 47.93
C ASN A 113 2.13 -39.49 48.20
N LYS A 114 3.17 -39.43 47.37
CA LYS A 114 4.38 -40.25 47.55
C LYS A 114 5.16 -39.86 48.81
N ILE A 115 5.29 -38.56 49.08
CA ILE A 115 5.94 -38.05 50.30
C ILE A 115 5.17 -38.51 51.54
N GLU A 116 3.84 -38.42 51.54
CA GLU A 116 3.02 -38.85 52.66
C GLU A 116 3.15 -40.35 52.92
N PHE A 117 3.09 -41.17 51.87
CA PHE A 117 3.32 -42.61 51.97
C PHE A 117 4.69 -42.93 52.59
N LEU A 118 5.75 -42.24 52.17
CA LEU A 118 7.09 -42.43 52.74
C LEU A 118 7.15 -42.04 54.22
N LYS A 119 6.51 -40.92 54.61
CA LYS A 119 6.42 -40.51 56.02
C LYS A 119 5.72 -41.55 56.90
N ILE A 120 4.63 -42.14 56.40
CA ILE A 120 3.92 -43.21 57.12
C ILE A 120 4.81 -44.44 57.28
N LYS A 121 5.49 -44.85 56.20
CA LYS A 121 6.40 -46.00 56.20
C LYS A 121 7.56 -45.80 57.19
N GLU A 122 8.14 -44.61 57.24
CA GLU A 122 9.21 -44.25 58.17
C GLU A 122 8.73 -44.34 59.63
N ARG A 123 7.57 -43.75 59.96
CA ARG A 123 6.98 -43.86 61.31
C ARG A 123 6.75 -45.31 61.72
N ASN A 124 6.21 -46.12 60.82
CA ASN A 124 5.98 -47.55 61.10
C ASN A 124 7.28 -48.30 61.38
N LEU A 125 8.35 -47.99 60.65
CA LEU A 125 9.66 -48.60 60.86
C LEU A 125 10.30 -48.17 62.19
N GLN A 126 10.18 -46.88 62.55
CA GLN A 126 10.61 -46.37 63.86
C GLN A 126 9.87 -47.08 65.01
N ASN A 127 8.54 -47.21 64.90
CA ASN A 127 7.73 -47.92 65.88
C ASN A 127 8.12 -49.40 66.02
N GLN A 128 8.37 -50.10 64.91
CA GLN A 128 8.83 -51.49 64.95
C GLN A 128 10.19 -51.64 65.64
N ASN A 129 11.13 -50.73 65.37
CA ASN A 129 12.44 -50.72 66.02
C ASN A 129 12.33 -50.44 67.52
N PHE A 130 11.44 -49.52 67.92
CA PHE A 130 11.14 -49.24 69.33
C PHE A 130 10.57 -50.48 70.06
N LEU A 131 9.60 -51.17 69.45
CA LEU A 131 9.02 -52.39 70.03
C LEU A 131 10.05 -53.51 70.15
N ARG A 132 10.93 -53.70 69.15
CA ARG A 132 12.03 -54.68 69.21
C ARG A 132 13.03 -54.38 70.33
N THR A 133 13.43 -53.12 70.47
CA THR A 133 14.38 -52.72 71.53
C THR A 133 13.79 -52.90 72.93
N HIS A 134 12.49 -52.65 73.12
CA HIS A 134 11.82 -52.91 74.39
C HIS A 134 11.61 -54.41 74.66
N LYS A 135 11.27 -55.21 73.65
CA LYS A 135 11.14 -56.68 73.79
C LYS A 135 12.45 -57.33 74.25
N ASN A 136 13.59 -56.85 73.75
CA ASN A 136 14.90 -57.39 74.11
C ASN A 136 15.39 -56.98 75.52
N LYS A 137 14.63 -56.12 76.23
CA LYS A 137 14.94 -55.69 77.61
C LYS A 137 14.17 -56.47 78.69
N ILE A 138 13.22 -57.33 78.28
CA ILE A 138 12.46 -58.24 79.15
C ILE A 138 13.10 -59.62 79.04
#